data_AF-A0A182KCZ9-F1
#
_entry.id   AF-A0A182KCZ9-F1
#
_cell.length_a   1.000
_cell.length_b   1.000
_cell.length_c   1.000
_cell.angle_alpha   90.00
_cell.angle_beta   90.00
_cell.angle_gamma   90.00
#
_symmetry.space_group_name_H-M   'P 1'
#
loop_
_entity.id
_entity.type
_entity.pdbx_description
1 polymer ?
#
loop_
_entity_poly.entity_id
_entity_poly.type
_entity_poly.pdbx_seq_one_letter_code
_entity_poly.pdbx_strand_id
1 'polypeptide(L)'
;MRGSSDIFFFITWQVKLTIYCVIKLLQNDHGSWHYEKWTWNFGQYLPTAQRNQLVFGLKRNDIRNRLLEKRTLTSEEARDIAVGMEFSKKSSAVIENGGSSQDVQAVQKRNNEHNLKEAKVNKGQHKNVTCYRCGDAKHVANKCKHINTVCSFCRKKGHLAKVCL
;
A
#
# COMPACT_ATOMS: atom_id res chain seq x y z
N MET A 1 -10.79 -40.06 -18.41
CA MET A 1 -10.41 -39.37 -17.16
C MET A 1 -11.59 -38.50 -16.72
N ARG A 2 -12.46 -39.04 -15.85
CA ARG A 2 -13.61 -38.35 -15.23
C ARG A 2 -13.31 -38.31 -13.73
N GLY A 3 -13.33 -37.14 -13.09
CA GLY A 3 -13.08 -37.08 -11.65
C GLY A 3 -12.80 -35.70 -11.06
N SER A 4 -13.61 -34.68 -11.36
CA SER A 4 -13.47 -33.38 -10.66
C SER A 4 -14.79 -32.65 -10.38
N SER A 5 -15.93 -33.15 -10.85
CA SER A 5 -17.25 -32.52 -10.65
C SER A 5 -18.04 -33.04 -9.44
N ASP A 6 -17.68 -34.19 -8.88
CA ASP A 6 -18.51 -34.87 -7.85
C ASP A 6 -18.24 -34.35 -6.42
N ILE A 7 -17.06 -33.77 -6.17
CA ILE A 7 -16.67 -33.20 -4.87
C ILE A 7 -17.42 -31.90 -4.58
N PHE A 8 -17.68 -31.08 -5.59
CA PHE A 8 -18.45 -29.84 -5.42
C PHE A 8 -19.94 -30.11 -5.13
N PHE A 9 -20.50 -31.19 -5.67
CA PHE A 9 -21.87 -31.61 -5.35
C PHE A 9 -21.99 -32.16 -3.93
N PHE A 10 -20.98 -32.89 -3.44
CA PHE A 10 -20.97 -33.42 -2.07
C PHE A 10 -20.88 -32.32 -1.00
N ILE A 11 -20.03 -31.30 -1.23
CA ILE A 11 -19.84 -30.19 -0.28
C ILE A 11 -21.09 -29.30 -0.21
N THR A 12 -21.74 -29.04 -1.35
CA THR A 12 -22.97 -28.23 -1.39
C THR A 12 -24.19 -28.95 -0.81
N TRP A 13 -24.24 -30.28 -0.90
CA TRP A 13 -25.28 -31.09 -0.27
C TRP A 13 -25.12 -31.16 1.26
N GLN A 14 -23.88 -31.33 1.77
CA GLN A 14 -23.59 -31.33 3.21
C GLN A 14 -23.91 -30.00 3.90
N VAL A 15 -23.62 -28.87 3.26
CA VAL A 15 -23.93 -27.53 3.80
C VAL A 15 -25.44 -27.26 3.83
N LYS A 16 -26.21 -27.77 2.85
CA LYS A 16 -27.68 -27.63 2.86
C LYS A 16 -28.35 -28.52 3.91
N LEU A 17 -27.85 -29.73 4.13
CA LEU A 17 -28.40 -30.67 5.11
C LEU A 17 -28.22 -30.17 6.56
N THR A 18 -27.08 -29.53 6.84
CA THR A 18 -26.78 -28.95 8.15
C THR A 18 -27.64 -27.72 8.46
N ILE A 19 -27.89 -26.84 7.47
CA ILE A 19 -28.76 -25.68 7.64
C ILE A 19 -30.23 -26.08 7.88
N TYR A 20 -30.74 -27.08 7.16
CA TYR A 20 -32.12 -27.56 7.35
C TYR A 20 -32.35 -28.24 8.71
N CYS A 21 -31.33 -28.89 9.29
CA CYS A 21 -31.42 -29.52 10.60
C CYS A 21 -31.48 -28.50 11.75
N VAL A 22 -30.69 -27.41 11.65
CA VAL A 22 -30.66 -26.33 12.65
C VAL A 22 -31.98 -25.54 12.69
N ILE A 23 -32.63 -25.34 11.54
CA ILE A 23 -33.89 -24.61 11.47
C ILE A 23 -35.06 -25.44 12.04
N LYS A 24 -35.08 -26.76 11.84
CA LYS A 24 -36.16 -27.63 12.35
C LYS A 24 -36.09 -27.94 13.85
N LEU A 25 -34.95 -27.72 14.50
CA LEU A 25 -34.78 -27.92 15.95
C LEU A 25 -35.18 -26.68 16.79
N LEU A 26 -35.50 -25.55 16.15
CA LEU A 26 -35.80 -24.27 16.80
C LEU A 26 -37.30 -23.97 16.98
N GLN A 27 -38.18 -24.95 16.75
CA GLN A 27 -39.63 -24.69 16.70
C GLN A 27 -40.48 -25.50 17.69
N ASN A 28 -39.89 -26.14 18.70
CA ASN A 28 -40.65 -26.97 19.63
C ASN A 28 -40.57 -26.64 21.13
N ASP A 29 -39.69 -25.77 21.62
CA ASP A 29 -39.65 -25.53 23.07
C ASP A 29 -40.13 -24.13 23.47
N HIS A 30 -41.32 -24.16 24.05
CA HIS A 30 -41.99 -23.09 24.76
C HIS A 30 -41.17 -22.61 25.98
N GLY A 31 -41.06 -21.29 26.13
CA GLY A 31 -41.02 -20.63 27.43
C GLY A 31 -39.62 -20.36 28.03
N SER A 32 -39.49 -19.13 28.55
CA SER A 32 -38.37 -18.60 29.34
C SER A 32 -37.22 -17.99 28.54
N TRP A 33 -37.29 -16.66 28.33
CA TRP A 33 -36.16 -15.85 27.87
C TRP A 33 -35.18 -15.63 29.02
N HIS A 34 -34.34 -16.61 29.31
CA HIS A 34 -33.08 -16.34 30.01
C HIS A 34 -32.14 -15.65 29.02
N TYR A 35 -31.79 -14.38 29.28
CA TYR A 35 -30.72 -13.69 28.58
C TYR A 35 -29.37 -14.24 29.06
N GLU A 36 -29.09 -15.51 28.77
CA GLU A 36 -27.72 -15.97 28.84
C GLU A 36 -26.95 -15.28 27.72
N LYS A 37 -25.95 -14.50 28.13
CA LYS A 37 -25.01 -13.81 27.28
C LYS A 37 -24.45 -14.83 26.28
N TRP A 38 -24.94 -14.82 25.04
CA TRP A 38 -24.42 -15.67 23.96
C TRP A 38 -23.01 -15.19 23.63
N THR A 39 -22.02 -15.59 24.43
CA THR A 39 -20.61 -15.54 24.04
C THR A 39 -20.43 -16.66 23.03
N TRP A 40 -20.85 -16.40 21.79
CA TRP A 40 -20.61 -17.28 20.66
C TRP A 40 -19.11 -17.47 20.54
N ASN A 41 -18.63 -18.63 20.99
CA ASN A 41 -17.22 -18.95 21.09
C ASN A 41 -16.62 -19.12 19.69
N PHE A 42 -16.18 -18.04 19.07
CA PHE A 42 -15.33 -18.10 17.87
C PHE A 42 -13.90 -18.62 18.18
N GLY A 43 -13.74 -19.45 19.22
CA GLY A 43 -12.44 -19.74 19.85
C GLY A 43 -11.36 -20.21 18.88
N GLN A 44 -11.72 -20.97 17.83
CA GLN A 44 -10.76 -21.48 16.84
C GLN A 44 -10.86 -20.78 15.47
N TYR A 45 -11.99 -20.17 15.15
CA TYR A 45 -12.21 -19.51 13.85
C TYR A 45 -11.81 -18.02 13.88
N LEU A 46 -11.82 -17.38 15.05
CA LEU A 46 -11.51 -15.96 15.22
C LEU A 46 -10.15 -15.57 14.63
N PRO A 47 -9.05 -16.30 14.89
CA PRO A 47 -7.74 -15.92 14.35
C PRO A 47 -7.69 -16.00 12.83
N THR A 48 -8.38 -17.00 12.25
CA THR A 48 -8.48 -17.17 10.79
C THR A 48 -9.34 -16.08 10.16
N ALA A 49 -10.48 -15.74 10.77
CA ALA A 49 -11.35 -14.69 10.29
C ALA A 49 -10.66 -13.32 10.34
N GLN A 50 -9.97 -13.00 11.44
CA GLN A 50 -9.22 -11.75 11.59
C GLN A 50 -8.07 -11.65 10.60
N ARG A 51 -7.32 -12.75 10.39
CA ARG A 51 -6.29 -12.82 9.35
C ARG A 51 -6.86 -12.57 7.96
N ASN A 52 -7.96 -13.21 7.60
CA ASN A 52 -8.60 -13.03 6.30
C ASN A 52 -9.09 -11.58 6.14
N GLN A 53 -9.74 -11.01 7.17
CA GLN A 53 -10.18 -9.62 7.18
C GLN A 53 -9.01 -8.64 7.01
N LEU A 54 -7.87 -8.91 7.65
CA LEU A 54 -6.65 -8.12 7.47
C LEU A 54 -6.15 -8.19 6.02
N VAL A 55 -5.97 -9.40 5.47
CA VAL A 55 -5.44 -9.59 4.10
C VAL A 55 -6.33 -8.94 3.04
N PHE A 56 -7.65 -9.10 3.14
CA PHE A 56 -8.60 -8.45 2.23
C PHE A 56 -8.71 -6.93 2.46
N GLY A 57 -8.59 -6.47 3.71
CA GLY A 57 -8.68 -5.06 4.09
C GLY A 57 -7.44 -4.23 3.75
N LEU A 58 -6.28 -4.84 3.55
CA LEU A 58 -5.04 -4.14 3.20
C LEU A 58 -5.11 -3.53 1.80
N LYS A 59 -4.98 -2.20 1.70
CA LYS A 59 -4.94 -1.47 0.40
C LYS A 59 -3.63 -1.70 -0.36
N ARG A 60 -2.55 -1.96 0.39
CA ARG A 60 -1.18 -2.11 -0.11
C ARG A 60 -0.97 -3.52 -0.68
N ASN A 61 -0.85 -3.60 -2.02
CA ASN A 61 -0.68 -4.87 -2.72
C ASN A 61 0.66 -5.55 -2.42
N ASP A 62 1.70 -4.78 -2.14
CA ASP A 62 3.01 -5.26 -1.70
C ASP A 62 2.92 -6.06 -0.39
N ILE A 63 2.22 -5.50 0.60
CA ILE A 63 1.96 -6.17 1.88
C ILE A 63 1.06 -7.40 1.65
N ARG A 64 -0.02 -7.25 0.90
CA ARG A 64 -0.98 -8.34 0.64
C ARG A 64 -0.30 -9.53 -0.03
N ASN A 65 0.50 -9.30 -1.07
CA ASN A 65 1.20 -10.36 -1.80
C ASN A 65 2.19 -11.08 -0.88
N ARG A 66 2.92 -10.34 -0.04
CA ARG A 66 3.87 -10.91 0.92
C ARG A 66 3.20 -11.79 1.98
N LEU A 67 1.99 -11.42 2.40
CA LEU A 67 1.19 -12.22 3.33
C LEU A 67 0.63 -13.48 2.66
N LEU A 68 0.17 -13.39 1.40
CA LEU A 68 -0.37 -14.52 0.64
C LEU A 68 0.70 -15.54 0.21
N GLU A 69 1.98 -15.13 0.19
CA GLU A 69 3.11 -16.01 -0.12
C GLU A 69 3.37 -17.04 1.02
N LYS A 70 3.04 -16.70 2.27
CA LYS A 70 3.22 -17.59 3.42
C LYS A 70 2.11 -18.65 3.48
N ARG A 71 2.51 -19.93 3.43
CA ARG A 71 1.62 -21.10 3.43
C ARG A 71 0.90 -21.32 4.77
N THR A 72 1.61 -21.08 5.87
CA THR A 72 1.08 -21.09 7.23
C THR A 72 1.23 -19.68 7.78
N LEU A 73 0.12 -18.97 7.92
CA LEU A 73 0.11 -17.60 8.40
C LEU A 73 -0.79 -17.53 9.63
N THR A 74 -0.21 -17.18 10.77
CA THR A 74 -0.98 -16.84 11.98
C THR A 74 -1.45 -15.39 11.93
N SER A 75 -2.48 -15.04 12.70
CA SER A 75 -2.99 -13.66 12.78
C SER A 75 -1.94 -12.68 13.33
N GLU A 76 -1.14 -13.12 14.30
CA GLU A 76 -0.09 -12.32 14.93
C GLU A 76 1.05 -12.02 13.96
N GLU A 77 1.57 -13.05 13.28
CA GLU A 77 2.60 -12.86 12.25
C GLU A 77 2.13 -11.95 11.12
N ALA A 78 0.87 -12.08 10.69
CA ALA A 78 0.32 -11.24 9.64
C ALA A 78 0.33 -9.76 10.04
N ARG A 79 -0.02 -9.48 11.30
CA ARG A 79 0.02 -8.13 11.87
C ARG A 79 1.45 -7.60 11.92
N ASP A 80 2.39 -8.38 12.45
CA ASP A 80 3.76 -7.92 12.67
C ASP A 80 4.48 -7.67 11.33
N ILE A 81 4.22 -8.51 10.32
CA ILE A 81 4.72 -8.31 8.95
C ILE A 81 4.13 -7.04 8.32
N ALA A 82 2.82 -6.80 8.49
CA ALA A 82 2.18 -5.60 7.97
C ALA A 82 2.73 -4.33 8.63
N VAL A 83 2.81 -4.30 9.96
CA VAL A 83 3.39 -3.19 10.74
C VAL A 83 4.84 -2.96 10.35
N GLY A 84 5.63 -4.03 10.22
CA GLY A 84 7.02 -3.96 9.77
C GLY A 84 7.16 -3.29 8.40
N MET A 85 6.36 -3.70 7.41
CA MET A 85 6.40 -3.10 6.07
C MET A 85 5.80 -1.70 5.98
N GLU A 86 4.91 -1.32 6.89
CA GLU A 86 4.45 0.05 7.05
C GLU A 86 5.54 0.95 7.65
N PHE A 87 6.18 0.47 8.71
CA PHE A 87 7.30 1.17 9.34
C PHE A 87 8.47 1.34 8.37
N SER A 88 8.88 0.26 7.69
CA SER A 88 9.96 0.30 6.71
C SER A 88 9.69 1.26 5.56
N LYS A 89 8.44 1.38 5.08
CA LYS A 89 8.12 2.34 4.02
C LYS A 89 8.14 3.79 4.52
N LYS A 90 7.72 4.01 5.76
CA LYS A 90 7.76 5.33 6.39
C LYS A 90 9.21 5.79 6.64
N SER A 91 10.09 4.88 7.07
CA SER A 91 11.50 5.17 7.29
C SER A 91 12.30 5.21 5.98
N SER A 92 12.02 4.33 5.02
CA SER A 92 12.69 4.33 3.72
C SER A 92 12.35 5.56 2.88
N ALA A 93 11.17 6.15 3.02
CA ALA A 93 10.85 7.44 2.41
C ALA A 93 11.81 8.56 2.84
N VAL A 94 12.40 8.47 4.04
CA VAL A 94 13.42 9.42 4.52
C VAL A 94 14.78 9.14 3.84
N ILE A 95 15.08 7.87 3.55
CA ILE A 95 16.32 7.43 2.92
C ILE A 95 16.30 7.69 1.40
N GLU A 96 15.19 7.36 0.74
CA GLU A 96 15.02 7.44 -0.73
C GLU A 96 14.84 8.88 -1.25
N ASN A 97 14.32 9.81 -0.44
CA ASN A 97 14.19 11.22 -0.84
C ASN A 97 15.46 12.07 -0.61
N GLY A 98 16.58 11.45 -0.25
CA GLY A 98 17.81 12.17 0.11
C GLY A 98 17.62 12.88 1.45
N GLY A 99 18.07 12.21 2.52
CA GLY A 99 17.84 12.61 3.91
C GLY A 99 17.90 14.13 4.12
N SER A 100 16.78 14.71 4.57
CA SER A 100 16.84 15.98 5.27
C SER A 100 17.67 15.74 6.53
N SER A 101 18.88 16.27 6.54
CA SER A 101 19.92 16.15 7.56
C SER A 101 19.38 15.83 8.96
N GLN A 102 19.50 14.58 9.39
CA GLN A 102 19.63 14.31 10.82
C GLN A 102 21.08 14.66 11.17
N ASP A 103 21.24 15.77 11.88
CA ASP A 103 22.49 16.25 12.46
C ASP A 103 23.05 15.19 13.43
N VAL A 104 23.92 14.31 12.94
CA VAL A 104 24.84 13.54 13.78
C VAL A 104 26.16 14.29 13.79
N GLN A 105 26.41 14.93 14.93
CA GLN A 105 27.58 15.75 15.26
C GLN A 105 28.88 15.19 14.66
N ALA A 106 29.32 15.77 13.54
CA ALA A 106 30.63 15.53 12.97
C ALA A 106 31.60 16.59 13.53
N VAL A 107 32.48 16.17 14.45
CA VAL A 107 33.57 17.01 14.96
C VAL A 107 34.45 17.46 13.80
N GLN A 108 34.54 18.77 13.64
CA GLN A 108 35.32 19.46 12.61
C GLN A 108 36.79 19.05 12.68
N LYS A 109 37.30 18.41 11.62
CA LYS A 109 38.72 18.48 11.27
C LYS A 109 38.88 19.23 9.95
N ARG A 110 39.47 20.41 10.08
CA ARG A 110 40.00 21.24 9.01
C ARG A 110 41.17 20.50 8.35
N ASN A 111 41.32 20.61 7.03
CA ASN A 111 42.51 21.15 6.35
C ASN A 111 42.51 20.82 4.84
N ASN A 112 42.84 21.85 4.07
CA ASN A 112 43.51 21.90 2.77
C ASN A 112 42.91 21.26 1.50
N GLU A 113 42.44 22.19 0.65
CA GLU A 113 43.00 22.52 -0.67
C GLU A 113 42.97 21.54 -1.85
N HIS A 114 42.60 22.18 -2.96
CA HIS A 114 42.99 21.95 -4.35
C HIS A 114 42.41 20.75 -5.11
N ASN A 115 41.63 21.13 -6.14
CA ASN A 115 41.45 20.51 -7.45
C ASN A 115 41.43 18.98 -7.53
N LEU A 116 40.32 18.42 -8.04
CA LEU A 116 40.30 17.57 -9.23
C LEU A 116 38.86 17.07 -9.48
N LYS A 117 38.31 17.51 -10.60
CA LYS A 117 37.63 16.71 -11.65
C LYS A 117 36.61 15.64 -11.25
N GLU A 118 35.47 15.75 -11.94
CA GLU A 118 34.62 14.66 -12.44
C GLU A 118 33.64 14.02 -11.45
N ALA A 119 32.53 14.73 -11.23
CA ALA A 119 31.28 14.10 -10.85
C ALA A 119 30.83 13.15 -11.98
N LYS A 120 31.06 11.85 -11.78
CA LYS A 120 30.44 10.76 -12.53
C LYS A 120 28.92 10.85 -12.34
N VAL A 121 28.26 11.50 -13.29
CA VAL A 121 26.81 11.47 -13.45
C VAL A 121 26.43 10.05 -13.90
N ASN A 122 25.78 9.31 -13.01
CA ASN A 122 25.08 8.09 -13.38
C ASN A 122 23.99 8.46 -14.38
N LYS A 123 24.11 7.92 -15.61
CA LYS A 123 23.13 8.01 -16.69
C LYS A 123 21.86 7.24 -16.30
N GLY A 124 21.02 7.85 -15.48
CA GLY A 124 19.60 7.52 -15.42
C GLY A 124 18.88 8.29 -16.51
N GLN A 125 18.55 7.62 -17.61
CA GLN A 125 17.58 7.99 -18.64
C GLN A 125 17.24 9.49 -18.71
N HIS A 126 17.92 10.22 -19.59
CA HIS A 126 17.52 11.57 -19.99
C HIS A 126 16.12 11.52 -20.62
N LYS A 127 15.07 11.57 -19.81
CA LYS A 127 13.82 12.17 -20.25
C LYS A 127 14.21 13.60 -20.58
N ASN A 128 14.01 14.04 -21.83
CA ASN A 128 14.18 15.44 -22.21
C ASN A 128 13.30 16.28 -21.28
N VAL A 129 13.87 16.82 -20.20
CA VAL A 129 13.13 17.61 -19.21
C VAL A 129 12.89 18.97 -19.85
N THR A 130 11.80 19.08 -20.60
CA THR A 130 11.30 20.34 -21.12
C THR A 130 10.64 21.13 -19.99
N CYS A 131 10.87 22.43 -19.97
CA CYS A 131 10.26 23.34 -19.02
C CYS A 131 8.73 23.31 -19.14
N TYR A 132 8.02 22.92 -18.08
CA TYR A 132 6.55 22.88 -18.12
C TYR A 132 5.89 24.27 -18.25
N ARG A 133 6.64 25.36 -18.11
CA ARG A 133 6.13 26.73 -18.22
C ARG A 133 6.17 27.28 -19.64
N CYS A 134 7.20 26.94 -20.44
CA CYS A 134 7.35 27.46 -21.80
C CYS A 134 7.57 26.38 -22.88
N GLY A 135 7.88 25.15 -22.47
CA GLY A 135 8.14 24.02 -23.37
C GLY A 135 9.59 23.90 -23.84
N ASP A 136 10.50 24.77 -23.41
CA ASP A 136 11.91 24.73 -23.83
C ASP A 136 12.73 23.73 -23.01
N ALA A 137 13.65 23.00 -23.64
CA ALA A 137 14.60 22.11 -22.95
C ALA A 137 15.86 22.82 -22.43
N LYS A 138 16.03 24.12 -22.71
CA LYS A 138 17.25 24.89 -22.38
C LYS A 138 17.38 25.21 -20.88
N HIS A 139 16.30 25.14 -20.12
CA HIS A 139 16.28 25.51 -18.71
C HIS A 139 15.20 24.76 -17.93
N VAL A 140 15.35 24.73 -16.60
CA VAL A 140 14.34 24.21 -15.67
C VAL A 140 13.30 25.28 -15.32
N ALA A 141 12.09 24.87 -14.97
CA ALA A 141 10.97 25.78 -14.72
C ALA A 141 11.27 26.92 -13.75
N ASN A 142 12.05 26.68 -12.69
CA ASN A 142 12.42 27.70 -11.70
C ASN A 142 13.23 28.87 -12.29
N LYS A 143 13.99 28.64 -13.37
CA LYS A 143 14.75 29.68 -14.08
C LYS A 143 14.02 30.20 -15.32
N CYS A 144 12.75 29.86 -15.51
CA CYS A 144 11.99 30.27 -16.66
C CYS A 144 11.61 31.76 -16.58
N LYS A 145 11.89 32.50 -17.67
CA LYS A 145 11.47 33.90 -17.82
C LYS A 145 9.94 34.07 -17.77
N HIS A 146 9.19 33.03 -18.14
CA HIS A 146 7.72 33.06 -18.23
C HIS A 146 7.00 32.71 -16.91
N ILE A 147 7.65 32.90 -15.77
CA ILE A 147 7.08 32.60 -14.44
C ILE A 147 5.85 33.44 -14.10
N ASN A 148 5.82 34.70 -14.54
CA ASN A 148 4.72 35.64 -14.27
C ASN A 148 3.86 35.92 -15.50
N THR A 149 4.10 35.21 -16.61
CA THR A 149 3.35 35.39 -17.84
C THR A 149 1.94 34.82 -17.70
N VAL A 150 0.94 35.56 -18.17
CA VAL A 150 -0.46 35.11 -18.23
C VAL A 150 -0.66 34.31 -19.52
N CYS A 151 -1.17 33.10 -19.39
CA CYS A 151 -1.52 32.25 -20.53
C CYS A 151 -2.68 32.88 -21.32
N SER A 152 -2.54 33.03 -22.62
CA SER A 152 -3.61 33.58 -23.48
C SER A 152 -4.81 32.64 -23.65
N PHE A 153 -4.64 31.34 -23.41
CA PHE A 153 -5.71 30.35 -23.50
C PHE A 153 -6.54 30.25 -22.22
N CYS A 154 -5.91 29.95 -21.07
CA CYS A 154 -6.62 29.74 -19.80
C CYS A 154 -6.64 30.97 -18.86
N ARG A 155 -5.98 32.07 -19.24
CA ARG A 155 -5.86 33.32 -18.46
C ARG A 155 -5.22 33.16 -17.07
N LYS A 156 -4.56 32.02 -16.79
CA LYS A 156 -3.79 31.78 -15.55
C LYS A 156 -2.33 32.18 -15.71
N LYS A 157 -1.68 32.61 -14.62
CA LYS A 157 -0.25 32.96 -14.59
C LYS A 157 0.62 31.71 -14.48
N GLY A 158 1.81 31.75 -15.08
CA GLY A 158 2.87 30.76 -14.86
C GLY A 158 3.21 29.86 -16.03
N HIS A 159 2.55 30.01 -17.19
CA HIS A 159 2.87 29.25 -18.39
C HIS A 159 2.43 29.96 -19.69
N LEU A 160 3.01 29.52 -20.81
CA LEU A 160 2.62 29.94 -22.16
C LEU A 160 1.47 29.09 -22.69
N ALA A 161 0.64 29.66 -23.58
CA ALA A 161 -0.48 28.93 -24.20
C ALA A 161 -0.05 27.66 -24.95
N LYS A 162 1.18 27.63 -25.47
CA LYS A 162 1.76 26.45 -26.14
C LYS A 162 1.80 25.20 -25.24
N VAL A 163 1.94 25.37 -23.94
CA VAL A 163 2.03 24.26 -22.96
C VAL A 163 0.84 24.26 -22.00
N CYS A 164 -0.25 24.94 -22.37
CA CYS A 164 -1.48 24.90 -21.60
C CYS A 164 -2.12 23.53 -21.75
N LEU A 165 -2.37 22.87 -20.62
CA LEU A 165 -3.12 21.62 -20.52
C LEU A 165 -4.61 21.90 -20.26
#